data_AF-A0A0L7K1X2-F1
#
_entry.id   AF-A0A0L7K1X2-F1
#
_cell.length_a   1.000
_cell.length_b   1.000
_cell.length_c   1.000
_cell.angle_alpha   90.00
_cell.angle_beta   90.00
_cell.angle_gamma   90.00
#
_symmetry.space_group_name_H-M   'P 1'
#
loop_
_entity.id
_entity.type
_entity.pdbx_description
1 polymer ?
#
loop_
_entity_poly.entity_id
_entity_poly.type
_entity_poly.pdbx_seq_one_letter_code
_entity_poly.pdbx_strand_id
1 'polypeptide(L)'
;MTGQPLEFERFSIFATTLLMNGVVFGPFFIMPFTIFSGFFLHYRDAPYVFRWLFHISFLKHGLVGLMISVYGMGRPKLICTD
;
A
#
# COMPACT_ATOMS: atom_id res chain seq x y z
N MET A 1 45.02 -18.45 -11.36
CA MET A 1 43.58 -18.53 -11.07
C MET A 1 43.30 -17.94 -9.68
N THR A 2 43.35 -16.62 -9.50
CA THR A 2 43.08 -15.96 -8.19
C THR A 2 42.63 -14.49 -8.32
N GLY A 3 42.09 -14.08 -9.47
CA GLY A 3 41.60 -12.69 -9.69
C GLY A 3 40.09 -12.49 -9.46
N GLN A 4 39.34 -13.57 -9.19
CA GLN A 4 37.87 -13.58 -9.17
C GLN A 4 37.14 -13.32 -7.83
N PRO A 5 37.78 -13.22 -6.63
CA PRO A 5 37.01 -13.09 -5.39
C PRO A 5 36.53 -11.65 -5.09
N LEU A 6 37.24 -10.61 -5.55
CA LEU A 6 36.94 -9.22 -5.15
C LEU A 6 35.76 -8.58 -5.92
N GLU A 7 35.57 -8.94 -7.19
CA GLU A 7 34.42 -8.50 -8.01
C GLU A 7 33.12 -9.18 -7.57
N PHE A 8 33.20 -10.46 -7.19
CA PHE A 8 32.05 -11.22 -6.67
C PHE A 8 31.59 -10.70 -5.29
N GLU A 9 32.53 -10.36 -4.41
CA GLU A 9 32.24 -9.70 -3.13
C GLU A 9 31.58 -8.33 -3.34
N ARG A 10 32.05 -7.52 -4.30
CA ARG A 10 31.42 -6.21 -4.63
C ARG A 10 30.00 -6.37 -5.18
N PHE A 11 29.75 -7.38 -6.02
CA PHE A 11 28.41 -7.70 -6.51
C PHE A 11 27.48 -8.15 -5.37
N SER A 12 27.97 -8.98 -4.45
CA SER A 12 27.23 -9.43 -3.26
C SER A 12 26.91 -8.27 -2.30
N ILE A 13 27.86 -7.35 -2.07
CA ILE A 13 27.65 -6.14 -1.27
C ILE A 13 26.61 -5.23 -1.92
N PHE A 14 26.65 -5.04 -3.24
CA PHE A 14 25.64 -4.25 -3.95
C PHE A 14 24.24 -4.89 -3.84
N ALA A 15 24.15 -6.21 -4.04
CA ALA A 15 22.89 -6.94 -3.90
C ALA A 15 22.32 -6.81 -2.48
N THR A 16 23.11 -7.07 -1.45
CA THR A 16 22.66 -6.97 -0.05
C THR A 16 22.24 -5.55 0.32
N THR A 17 22.96 -4.53 -0.13
CA THR A 17 22.59 -3.13 0.11
C THR A 17 21.27 -2.76 -0.57
N LEU A 18 21.06 -3.21 -1.81
CA LEU A 18 19.80 -2.98 -2.53
C LEU A 18 18.62 -3.68 -1.83
N LEU A 19 18.83 -4.91 -1.37
CA LEU A 19 17.81 -5.68 -0.65
C LEU A 19 17.45 -5.03 0.68
N MET A 20 18.46 -4.60 1.45
CA MET A 20 18.29 -3.87 2.71
C MET A 20 17.54 -2.55 2.49
N ASN A 21 17.88 -1.81 1.44
CA ASN A 21 17.18 -0.59 1.10
C ASN A 21 15.72 -0.89 0.69
N GLY A 22 15.49 -1.90 -0.14
CA GLY A 22 14.15 -2.28 -0.59
C GLY A 22 13.22 -2.70 0.55
N VAL A 23 13.71 -3.50 1.50
CA VAL A 23 12.92 -3.94 2.66
C VAL A 23 12.63 -2.81 3.65
N VAL A 24 13.47 -1.77 3.69
CA VAL A 24 13.18 -0.56 4.45
C VAL A 24 12.16 0.28 3.69
N PHE A 25 12.43 0.66 2.43
CA PHE A 25 11.56 1.57 1.70
C PHE A 25 10.15 1.02 1.42
N GLY A 26 10.00 -0.28 1.20
CA GLY A 26 8.70 -0.92 0.96
C GLY A 26 7.64 -0.58 2.01
N PRO A 27 7.87 -0.88 3.31
CA PRO A 27 6.98 -0.51 4.39
C PRO A 27 6.79 1.01 4.50
N PHE A 28 7.83 1.82 4.30
CA PHE A 28 7.69 3.28 4.34
C PHE A 28 6.71 3.81 3.29
N PHE A 29 6.65 3.20 2.11
CA PHE A 29 5.67 3.58 1.09
C PHE A 29 4.29 2.96 1.32
N ILE A 30 4.20 1.69 1.72
CA ILE A 30 2.90 1.02 1.89
C ILE A 30 2.13 1.49 3.14
N MET A 31 2.84 1.88 4.21
CA MET A 31 2.25 2.34 5.47
C MET A 31 1.31 3.54 5.27
N PRO A 32 1.72 4.66 4.65
CA PRO A 32 0.82 5.78 4.43
C PRO A 32 -0.37 5.39 3.55
N PHE A 33 -0.17 4.60 2.47
CA PHE A 33 -1.28 4.16 1.63
C PHE A 33 -2.32 3.31 2.40
N THR A 34 -1.86 2.49 3.35
CA THR A 34 -2.73 1.63 4.16
C THR A 34 -3.53 2.44 5.19
N ILE A 35 -2.90 3.41 5.85
CA ILE A 35 -3.56 4.31 6.80
C ILE A 35 -4.64 5.15 6.09
N PHE A 36 -4.32 5.69 4.91
CA PHE A 36 -5.22 6.52 4.10
C PHE A 36 -6.14 5.71 3.17
N SER A 37 -6.28 4.40 3.40
CA SER A 37 -7.16 3.51 2.64
C SER A 37 -8.66 3.84 2.82
N GLY A 38 -9.02 4.66 3.82
CA GLY A 38 -10.41 5.00 4.15
C GLY A 38 -11.07 4.04 5.14
N PHE A 39 -10.41 2.91 5.45
CA PHE A 39 -10.81 1.99 6.53
C PHE A 39 -10.35 2.48 7.91
N PHE A 40 -9.08 2.93 8.02
CA PHE A 40 -8.51 3.43 9.28
C PHE A 40 -8.79 4.91 9.53
N LEU A 41 -8.53 5.77 8.54
CA LEU A 41 -8.72 7.21 8.62
C LEU A 41 -9.76 7.66 7.60
N HIS A 42 -10.83 8.32 8.07
CA HIS A 42 -11.89 8.82 7.20
C HIS A 42 -11.52 10.18 6.60
N TYR A 43 -11.99 10.43 5.37
CA TYR A 43 -11.75 11.69 4.64
C TYR A 43 -12.23 12.94 5.38
N ARG A 44 -13.19 12.79 6.30
CA ARG A 44 -13.77 13.89 7.08
C ARG A 44 -12.84 14.37 8.20
N ASP A 45 -11.96 13.50 8.68
CA ASP A 45 -11.09 13.77 9.84
C ASP A 45 -9.65 14.13 9.41
N ALA A 46 -9.37 14.09 8.10
CA ALA A 46 -8.06 14.36 7.55
C ALA A 46 -7.80 15.87 7.36
N PRO A 47 -6.63 16.39 7.79
CA PRO A 47 -6.26 17.79 7.56
C PRO A 47 -6.00 18.05 6.06
N TYR A 48 -6.21 19.29 5.63
CA TYR A 48 -6.25 19.70 4.21
C TYR A 48 -5.04 19.23 3.39
N VAL A 49 -3.84 19.20 3.99
CA VAL A 49 -2.59 18.78 3.33
C VAL A 49 -2.62 17.30 2.92
N PHE A 50 -3.20 16.42 3.73
CA PHE A 50 -3.24 14.98 3.42
C PHE A 50 -4.37 14.59 2.46
N ARG A 51 -5.25 15.53 2.13
CA ARG A 51 -6.42 15.28 1.28
C ARG A 51 -6.04 14.83 -0.14
N TRP A 52 -4.93 15.34 -0.67
CA TRP A 52 -4.39 14.92 -1.97
C TRP A 52 -3.96 13.44 -1.99
N LEU A 53 -3.41 12.96 -0.87
CA LEU A 53 -2.94 11.58 -0.77
C LEU A 53 -4.11 10.59 -0.86
N PHE A 54 -5.28 10.92 -0.30
CA PHE A 54 -6.50 10.13 -0.47
C PHE A 54 -6.97 10.04 -1.92
N HIS A 55 -6.70 11.05 -2.75
CA HIS A 55 -7.06 11.02 -4.17
C HIS A 55 -6.14 10.12 -4.99
N ILE A 56 -4.90 9.89 -4.55
CA ILE A 56 -3.91 9.03 -5.25
C ILE A 56 -3.88 7.60 -4.70
N SER A 57 -4.31 7.39 -3.45
CA SER A 57 -4.31 6.07 -2.82
C SER A 57 -5.09 5.02 -3.62
N PHE A 58 -4.37 4.03 -4.16
CA PHE A 58 -4.96 2.92 -4.90
C PHE A 58 -5.83 2.03 -3.99
N LEU A 59 -5.43 1.83 -2.73
CA LEU A 59 -6.18 1.02 -1.75
C LEU A 59 -7.59 1.57 -1.49
N LYS A 60 -7.72 2.90 -1.37
CA LYS A 60 -9.03 3.56 -1.21
C LYS A 60 -9.95 3.27 -2.39
N HIS A 61 -9.42 3.37 -3.61
CA HIS A 61 -10.20 3.11 -4.81
C HIS A 61 -10.55 1.62 -4.95
N GLY A 62 -9.62 0.73 -4.57
CA GLY A 62 -9.86 -0.71 -4.50
C GLY A 62 -10.97 -1.09 -3.50
N LEU A 63 -10.97 -0.52 -2.30
CA LEU A 63 -12.02 -0.77 -1.30
C LEU A 63 -13.38 -0.23 -1.74
N VAL A 64 -13.43 0.98 -2.32
CA VAL A 64 -14.69 1.52 -2.88
C VAL A 64 -15.19 0.61 -4.00
N GLY A 65 -14.32 0.13 -4.89
CA GLY A 65 -14.66 -0.83 -5.93
C GLY A 65 -15.18 -2.16 -5.38
N LEU A 66 -14.52 -2.70 -4.34
CA LEU A 66 -14.96 -3.91 -3.65
C LEU A 66 -16.33 -3.72 -3.01
N MET A 67 -16.56 -2.62 -2.29
CA MET A 67 -17.84 -2.31 -1.68
C MET A 67 -18.96 -2.20 -2.72
N ILE A 68 -18.69 -1.55 -3.86
CA ILE A 68 -19.65 -1.47 -4.97
C ILE A 68 -19.90 -2.85 -5.58
N SER A 69 -18.89 -3.73 -5.67
CA SER A 69 -19.07 -5.08 -6.20
C SER A 69 -19.88 -6.01 -5.28
N VAL A 70 -19.73 -5.85 -3.96
CA VAL A 70 -20.39 -6.71 -2.96
C VAL A 70 -21.79 -6.20 -2.59
N TYR A 71 -21.91 -4.88 -2.37
CA TYR A 71 -23.13 -4.24 -1.87
C TYR A 71 -23.86 -3.38 -2.92
N GLY A 72 -23.28 -3.16 -4.10
CA GLY A 72 -23.87 -2.35 -5.15
C GLY A 72 -24.83 -3.11 -6.08
N MET A 73 -25.03 -2.58 -7.29
CA MET A 73 -25.82 -3.19 -8.37
C MET A 73 -27.29 -3.48 -8.03
N GLY A 74 -27.98 -2.55 -7.35
CA GLY A 74 -29.43 -2.62 -7.16
C GLY A 74 -29.93 -3.79 -6.29
N ARG A 75 -29.04 -4.37 -5.46
CA ARG A 75 -29.39 -5.48 -4.57
C ARG A 75 -30.55 -5.07 -3.63
N PRO A 76 -31.57 -5.93 -3.42
CA PRO A 76 -32.59 -5.68 -2.40
C PRO A 76 -31.98 -5.63 -1.01
N LYS A 77 -32.56 -4.78 -0.15
CA LYS A 77 -32.18 -4.65 1.26
C LYS A 77 -32.21 -6.03 1.93
N LEU A 78 -31.19 -6.35 2.71
CA LEU A 78 -31.21 -7.59 3.49
C LEU A 78 -32.34 -7.51 4.50
N ILE A 79 -33.14 -8.58 4.55
CA ILE A 79 -34.13 -8.78 5.60
C ILE A 79 -33.39 -9.05 6.91
N CYS A 80 -33.53 -8.15 7.87
CA CYS A 80 -33.09 -8.39 9.24
C CYS A 80 -34.19 -9.18 9.95
N THR A 81 -33.81 -10.29 10.60
CA THR A 81 -34.66 -10.88 11.64
C THR A 81 -34.34 -10.13 12.93
N ASP A 82 -35.38 -9.64 13.61
CA ASP A 82 -35.30 -9.04 14.95
C ASP A 82 -34.61 -9.98 15.96
#